data_AF-A0A090X867-F1
#
_entry.id   AF-A0A090X867-F1
#
_cell.length_a   1.000
_cell.length_b   1.000
_cell.length_c   1.000
_cell.angle_alpha   90.00
_cell.angle_beta   90.00
_cell.angle_gamma   90.00
#
_symmetry.space_group_name_H-M   'P 1'
#
loop_
_entity.id
_entity.type
_entity.pdbx_description
1 polymer ?
#
loop_
_entity_poly.entity_id
_entity_poly.type
_entity_poly.pdbx_seq_one_letter_code
_entity_poly.pdbx_strand_id
1 'polypeptide(L)'
;MPMCLQSGAHPLLLSCFGIFLAITATAASTAQDGTPVDISEVLSAVHGKMYNFQFKNSEAVIFTDSPATCLTIQFLYSEEEANSFAEVWIYYKTNDRRRHVETIPLKFTAETGRKLRLEILESSKNGHTFRKAEFQAFKYKSCYILKASLNNECFIIVVPTSSDVSRANECVPQTKLLKCKYENYEVSKDLKCLEYEEVYKAHEAPGVPNSAPKVVNEATAQIPSDDTPLDERHHLLQRYQDFPRGLLFGTLQLVYSSLEEDPSRICMFMYRPNENPPEHGKLHMLTTYNNQKDFIVQDFHPKTADGRNTAYKTKAQIYRNGKFYETWVIFTDRKRCTILRTPGYHDLCELFTAGHRTSGSLNNYCFFIYAMYCKEPAKKFTSLGDCWPPARQPNP
;
A
#
# COMPACT_ATOMS: atom_id res chain seq x y z
N MET A 1 33.19 -43.87 80.54
CA MET A 1 33.16 -44.77 79.37
C MET A 1 31.98 -44.37 78.50
N PRO A 2 32.11 -44.34 77.17
CA PRO A 2 33.15 -43.71 76.32
C PRO A 2 32.44 -42.67 75.38
N MET A 3 33.01 -41.95 74.40
CA MET A 3 34.17 -42.15 73.54
C MET A 3 34.50 -40.86 72.73
N CYS A 4 35.80 -40.54 72.62
CA CYS A 4 36.57 -39.84 71.56
C CYS A 4 36.14 -38.45 71.00
N LEU A 5 37.00 -37.40 71.05
CA LEU A 5 38.24 -37.11 70.26
C LEU A 5 37.93 -36.97 68.75
N GLN A 6 38.22 -35.87 68.04
CA GLN A 6 39.46 -35.07 67.94
C GLN A 6 39.10 -33.60 67.62
N SER A 7 39.62 -32.61 68.35
CA SER A 7 40.94 -31.97 68.22
C SER A 7 41.12 -31.11 66.96
N GLY A 8 41.25 -29.80 67.16
CA GLY A 8 41.72 -28.86 66.14
C GLY A 8 41.29 -27.41 66.34
N ALA A 9 41.88 -26.74 67.34
CA ALA A 9 42.32 -25.34 67.33
C ALA A 9 41.53 -24.33 66.43
N HIS A 10 40.73 -23.43 67.01
CA HIS A 10 41.11 -22.07 67.45
C HIS A 10 40.78 -20.97 66.41
N PRO A 11 40.58 -19.70 66.86
CA PRO A 11 39.28 -19.04 66.75
C PRO A 11 39.35 -17.74 65.92
N LEU A 12 38.21 -17.03 65.86
CA LEU A 12 37.99 -15.70 65.27
C LEU A 12 37.71 -15.67 63.76
N LEU A 13 36.43 -15.58 63.40
CA LEU A 13 35.87 -14.68 62.35
C LEU A 13 34.40 -15.03 62.04
N LEU A 14 33.50 -14.98 63.02
CA LEU A 14 32.08 -15.29 62.78
C LEU A 14 31.17 -14.46 63.71
N SER A 15 30.92 -13.20 63.37
CA SER A 15 29.63 -12.53 63.71
C SER A 15 29.42 -11.22 62.95
N CYS A 16 29.79 -11.19 61.66
CA CYS A 16 29.24 -10.23 60.68
C CYS A 16 28.64 -11.04 59.51
N PHE A 17 27.74 -11.97 59.82
CA PHE A 17 26.89 -12.62 58.81
C PHE A 17 25.67 -11.74 58.55
N GLY A 18 25.32 -11.35 57.33
CA GLY A 18 25.94 -11.65 56.06
C GLY A 18 25.49 -10.60 55.03
N ILE A 19 26.45 -9.80 54.56
CA ILE A 19 26.35 -9.14 53.26
C ILE A 19 26.78 -10.19 52.24
N PHE A 20 25.89 -11.13 51.96
CA PHE A 20 25.95 -11.82 50.67
C PHE A 20 25.17 -10.96 49.70
N LEU A 21 25.93 -10.25 48.85
CA LEU A 21 25.51 -9.85 47.52
C LEU A 21 24.93 -11.08 46.81
N ALA A 22 23.65 -11.37 47.05
CA ALA A 22 22.82 -11.97 46.04
C ALA A 22 22.69 -10.90 44.95
N ILE A 23 23.68 -10.87 44.06
CA ILE A 23 23.42 -10.45 42.69
C ILE A 23 22.39 -11.48 42.24
N THR A 24 21.11 -11.14 42.39
CA THR A 24 20.09 -11.74 41.55
C THR A 24 20.61 -11.52 40.15
N ALA A 25 21.18 -12.58 39.56
CA ALA A 25 21.35 -12.64 38.14
C ALA A 25 19.96 -12.35 37.61
N THR A 26 19.77 -11.10 37.17
CA THR A 26 18.62 -10.69 36.39
C THR A 26 18.58 -11.72 35.30
N ALA A 27 17.60 -12.63 35.36
CA ALA A 27 17.42 -13.64 34.35
C ALA A 27 17.56 -12.93 33.02
N ALA A 28 18.57 -13.36 32.23
CA ALA A 28 18.84 -12.83 30.92
C ALA A 28 17.48 -12.65 30.24
N SER A 29 17.20 -11.42 29.81
CA SER A 29 15.93 -11.02 29.19
C SER A 29 15.42 -12.18 28.36
N THR A 30 14.38 -12.85 28.85
CA THR A 30 13.71 -13.90 28.09
C THR A 30 13.29 -13.21 26.80
N ALA A 31 13.91 -13.63 25.69
CA ALA A 31 13.71 -13.02 24.38
C ALA A 31 12.21 -12.95 24.16
N GLN A 32 11.66 -11.73 24.20
CA GLN A 32 10.22 -11.49 24.23
C GLN A 32 9.63 -12.18 23.00
N ASP A 33 8.89 -13.26 23.21
CA ASP A 33 8.26 -14.00 22.13
C ASP A 33 7.16 -13.13 21.53
N GLY A 34 7.13 -13.02 20.21
CA GLY A 34 6.15 -12.17 19.53
C GLY A 34 4.74 -12.67 19.75
N THR A 35 3.80 -11.75 19.85
CA THR A 35 2.38 -12.08 20.03
C THR A 35 1.79 -12.54 18.70
N PRO A 36 1.20 -13.74 18.60
CA PRO A 36 0.45 -14.14 17.41
C PRO A 36 -0.68 -13.14 17.15
N VAL A 37 -0.85 -12.70 15.91
CA VAL A 37 -1.91 -11.76 15.51
C VAL A 37 -2.67 -12.29 14.30
N ASP A 38 -3.88 -11.76 14.09
CA ASP A 38 -4.63 -12.05 12.87
C ASP A 38 -3.92 -11.44 11.66
N ILE A 39 -3.94 -12.13 10.52
CA ILE A 39 -3.30 -11.59 9.32
C ILE A 39 -4.05 -10.38 8.77
N SER A 40 -5.37 -10.30 8.98
CA SER A 40 -6.17 -9.13 8.60
C SER A 40 -5.68 -7.86 9.29
N GLU A 41 -5.28 -7.94 10.57
CA GLU A 41 -4.67 -6.83 11.32
C GLU A 41 -3.36 -6.38 10.66
N VAL A 42 -2.50 -7.34 10.30
CA VAL A 42 -1.22 -7.05 9.63
C VAL A 42 -1.46 -6.39 8.28
N LEU A 43 -2.25 -7.03 7.42
CA LEU A 43 -2.52 -6.57 6.06
C LEU A 43 -3.22 -5.20 6.04
N SER A 44 -4.12 -4.94 6.97
CA SER A 44 -4.72 -3.61 7.17
C SER A 44 -3.67 -2.56 7.52
N ALA A 45 -2.73 -2.90 8.42
CA ALA A 45 -1.71 -1.97 8.87
C ALA A 45 -0.62 -1.68 7.83
N VAL A 46 -0.36 -2.63 6.92
CA VAL A 46 0.66 -2.53 5.87
C VAL A 46 0.06 -2.18 4.50
N HIS A 47 -1.26 -2.10 4.38
CA HIS A 47 -1.96 -1.82 3.12
C HIS A 47 -1.43 -0.57 2.43
N GLY A 48 -1.09 -0.71 1.14
CA GLY A 48 -0.66 0.39 0.26
C GLY A 48 0.73 0.93 0.58
N LYS A 49 1.34 0.56 1.72
CA LYS A 49 2.73 0.92 2.04
C LYS A 49 3.69 0.12 1.17
N MET A 50 4.73 0.80 0.70
CA MET A 50 5.82 0.17 -0.04
C MET A 50 6.98 -0.09 0.90
N TYR A 51 7.67 -1.18 0.64
CA TYR A 51 8.70 -1.72 1.50
C TYR A 51 9.93 -2.06 0.67
N ASN A 52 11.05 -1.36 0.90
CA ASN A 52 12.29 -1.62 0.18
C ASN A 52 13.04 -2.77 0.85
N PHE A 53 13.47 -3.74 0.05
CA PHE A 53 14.35 -4.81 0.52
C PHE A 53 15.66 -4.22 1.03
N GLN A 54 16.10 -4.70 2.19
CA GLN A 54 17.35 -4.25 2.81
C GLN A 54 18.41 -5.35 2.75
N PHE A 55 18.09 -6.51 3.34
CA PHE A 55 19.05 -7.60 3.45
C PHE A 55 18.35 -8.93 3.69
N LYS A 56 19.11 -10.00 3.46
CA LYS A 56 18.75 -11.39 3.70
C LYS A 56 19.89 -12.13 4.39
N ASN A 57 19.59 -13.25 5.03
CA ASN A 57 20.60 -14.19 5.53
C ASN A 57 20.70 -15.50 4.71
N SER A 58 20.05 -15.54 3.54
CA SER A 58 20.05 -16.68 2.61
C SER A 58 20.58 -16.28 1.22
N GLU A 59 21.01 -17.25 0.43
CA GLU A 59 21.46 -16.99 -0.96
C GLU A 59 20.30 -16.60 -1.88
N ALA A 60 19.10 -17.17 -1.69
CA ALA A 60 17.89 -16.82 -2.43
C ALA A 60 17.07 -15.73 -1.73
N VAL A 61 16.42 -14.86 -2.52
CA VAL A 61 15.36 -13.97 -2.05
C VAL A 61 14.05 -14.75 -2.14
N ILE A 62 13.22 -14.70 -1.11
CA ILE A 62 11.93 -15.39 -0.97
C ILE A 62 11.03 -15.17 -2.19
N PHE A 63 11.01 -13.93 -2.70
CA PHE A 63 10.11 -13.49 -3.77
C PHE A 63 10.76 -13.45 -5.16
N THR A 64 12.05 -13.76 -5.32
CA THR A 64 12.72 -13.76 -6.63
C THR A 64 14.06 -14.52 -6.59
N ASP A 65 14.28 -15.45 -7.51
CA ASP A 65 15.58 -16.14 -7.60
C ASP A 65 16.60 -15.35 -8.43
N SER A 66 16.19 -14.25 -9.07
CA SER A 66 17.09 -13.40 -9.86
C SER A 66 17.85 -12.41 -8.96
N PRO A 67 19.16 -12.14 -9.20
CA PRO A 67 19.87 -11.06 -8.53
C PRO A 67 19.22 -9.72 -8.89
N ALA A 68 18.29 -9.29 -8.05
CA ALA A 68 17.61 -8.02 -8.18
C ALA A 68 18.55 -6.90 -7.73
N THR A 69 18.79 -5.92 -8.61
CA THR A 69 19.55 -4.71 -8.28
C THR A 69 18.75 -3.76 -7.39
N CYS A 70 17.43 -3.90 -7.39
CA CYS A 70 16.51 -3.21 -6.51
C CYS A 70 15.26 -4.10 -6.31
N LEU A 71 14.68 -4.13 -5.11
CA LEU A 71 13.49 -4.91 -4.79
C LEU A 71 12.61 -4.12 -3.81
N THR A 72 11.33 -3.98 -4.15
CA THR A 72 10.31 -3.35 -3.31
C THR A 72 9.06 -4.21 -3.32
N ILE A 73 8.42 -4.37 -2.17
CA ILE A 73 7.12 -5.03 -2.06
C ILE A 73 6.02 -4.07 -1.59
N GLN A 74 4.78 -4.32 -1.99
CA GLN A 74 3.61 -3.61 -1.52
C GLN A 74 2.48 -4.60 -1.27
N PHE A 75 1.88 -4.54 -0.08
CA PHE A 75 0.70 -5.35 0.23
C PHE A 75 -0.56 -4.56 -0.11
N LEU A 76 -1.44 -5.15 -0.91
CA LEU A 76 -2.78 -4.65 -1.17
C LEU A 76 -3.77 -5.57 -0.47
N TYR A 77 -4.72 -5.00 0.25
CA TYR A 77 -5.66 -5.72 1.09
C TYR A 77 -6.97 -4.97 1.16
N SER A 78 -8.08 -5.70 1.11
CA SER A 78 -9.40 -5.19 1.40
C SER A 78 -10.27 -6.31 1.96
N GLU A 79 -11.06 -6.00 2.97
CA GLU A 79 -11.97 -6.95 3.63
C GLU A 79 -13.42 -6.55 3.36
N GLU A 80 -14.19 -7.40 2.68
CA GLU A 80 -15.60 -7.14 2.38
C GLU A 80 -16.50 -8.26 2.91
N GLU A 81 -17.11 -8.10 4.09
CA GLU A 81 -18.01 -9.10 4.69
C GLU A 81 -17.39 -10.51 4.71
N ALA A 82 -17.84 -11.43 3.84
CA ALA A 82 -17.33 -12.80 3.74
C ALA A 82 -16.16 -12.96 2.75
N ASN A 83 -15.82 -11.92 2.00
CA ASN A 83 -14.82 -11.94 0.93
C ASN A 83 -13.68 -10.97 1.24
N SER A 84 -12.51 -11.53 1.54
CA SER A 84 -11.26 -10.79 1.71
C SER A 84 -10.39 -10.92 0.46
N PHE A 85 -9.88 -9.80 -0.04
CA PHE A 85 -8.90 -9.74 -1.13
C PHE A 85 -7.54 -9.36 -0.57
N ALA A 86 -6.49 -10.05 -1.00
CA ALA A 86 -5.14 -9.64 -0.72
C ALA A 86 -4.18 -10.02 -1.85
N GLU A 87 -3.22 -9.15 -2.13
CA GLU A 87 -2.16 -9.35 -3.11
C GLU A 87 -0.84 -8.76 -2.60
N VAL A 88 0.27 -9.39 -2.97
CA VAL A 88 1.62 -8.80 -2.83
C VAL A 88 2.12 -8.41 -4.20
N TRP A 89 2.48 -7.14 -4.32
CA TRP A 89 3.11 -6.58 -5.50
C TRP A 89 4.61 -6.54 -5.27
N ILE A 90 5.37 -7.03 -6.23
CA ILE A 90 6.83 -7.11 -6.18
C ILE A 90 7.38 -6.31 -7.36
N TYR A 91 8.13 -5.26 -7.05
CA TYR A 91 8.80 -4.42 -8.02
C TYR A 91 10.29 -4.69 -7.93
N TYR A 92 10.93 -5.09 -9.03
CA TYR A 92 12.36 -5.34 -9.03
C TYR A 92 13.02 -5.00 -10.36
N LYS A 93 14.35 -4.83 -10.34
CA LYS A 93 15.15 -4.69 -11.57
C LYS A 93 16.19 -5.79 -11.64
N THR A 94 16.35 -6.39 -12.81
CA THR A 94 17.40 -7.37 -13.08
C THR A 94 18.70 -6.70 -13.54
N ASN A 95 19.75 -7.48 -13.79
CA ASN A 95 21.07 -6.97 -14.21
C ASN A 95 21.04 -6.16 -15.52
N ASP A 96 20.06 -6.41 -16.39
CA ASP A 96 19.79 -5.64 -17.60
C ASP A 96 19.14 -4.26 -17.33
N ARG A 97 18.99 -3.91 -16.05
CA ARG A 97 18.30 -2.71 -15.53
C ARG A 97 16.83 -2.61 -15.91
N ARG A 98 16.27 -3.67 -16.52
CA ARG A 98 14.84 -3.72 -16.83
C ARG A 98 14.07 -3.94 -15.55
N ARG A 99 13.02 -3.14 -15.39
CA ARG A 99 12.05 -3.28 -14.31
C ARG A 99 11.09 -4.42 -14.64
N HIS A 100 10.78 -5.19 -13.63
CA HIS A 100 9.78 -6.24 -13.62
C HIS A 100 8.80 -5.97 -12.48
N VAL A 101 7.54 -6.33 -12.73
CA VAL A 101 6.49 -6.26 -11.72
C VAL A 101 5.78 -7.60 -11.69
N GLU A 102 5.69 -8.18 -10.49
CA GLU A 102 5.02 -9.45 -10.25
C GLU A 102 3.93 -9.28 -9.19
N THR A 103 2.84 -10.01 -9.35
CA THR A 103 1.70 -9.99 -8.42
C THR A 103 1.44 -11.39 -7.90
N ILE A 104 1.45 -11.54 -6.58
CA ILE A 104 1.16 -12.80 -5.91
C ILE A 104 -0.19 -12.67 -5.17
N PRO A 105 -1.24 -13.41 -5.57
CA PRO A 105 -2.49 -13.43 -4.84
C PRO A 105 -2.31 -14.12 -3.49
N LEU A 106 -2.99 -13.58 -2.48
CA LEU A 106 -2.99 -14.09 -1.11
C LEU A 106 -4.35 -14.73 -0.82
N LYS A 107 -4.32 -15.97 -0.34
CA LYS A 107 -5.53 -16.71 0.03
C LYS A 107 -5.59 -16.90 1.55
N PHE A 108 -6.76 -16.66 2.12
CA PHE A 108 -7.02 -16.88 3.55
C PHE A 108 -7.46 -18.33 3.76
N THR A 109 -6.97 -18.98 4.82
CA THR A 109 -7.42 -20.34 5.15
C THR A 109 -8.60 -20.28 6.13
N ALA A 110 -9.64 -21.06 5.84
CA ALA A 110 -10.96 -20.97 6.46
C ALA A 110 -10.99 -21.29 7.96
N GLU A 111 -9.96 -21.95 8.50
CA GLU A 111 -10.03 -22.49 9.86
C GLU A 111 -9.86 -21.45 10.97
N THR A 112 -9.27 -20.26 10.72
CA THR A 112 -9.18 -19.21 11.76
C THR A 112 -8.95 -17.77 11.28
N GLY A 113 -8.75 -17.47 9.99
CA GLY A 113 -8.27 -16.14 9.56
C GLY A 113 -6.83 -15.80 9.99
N ARG A 114 -6.25 -16.56 10.93
CA ARG A 114 -4.90 -16.36 11.50
C ARG A 114 -3.74 -16.80 10.58
N LYS A 115 -4.02 -17.49 9.48
CA LYS A 115 -3.01 -18.01 8.56
C LYS A 115 -3.25 -17.48 7.16
N LEU A 116 -2.16 -17.05 6.54
CA LEU A 116 -2.12 -16.55 5.17
C LEU A 116 -1.47 -17.58 4.28
N ARG A 117 -2.19 -18.06 3.28
CA ARG A 117 -1.61 -18.89 2.23
C ARG A 117 -1.15 -18.00 1.09
N LEU A 118 0.15 -17.89 0.93
CA LEU A 118 0.77 -17.33 -0.26
C LEU A 118 0.77 -18.41 -1.34
N GLU A 119 0.14 -18.15 -2.47
CA GLU A 119 0.15 -19.03 -3.63
C GLU A 119 0.76 -18.30 -4.81
N ILE A 120 1.95 -18.73 -5.20
CA ILE A 120 2.65 -18.22 -6.36
C ILE A 120 2.15 -19.02 -7.56
N LEU A 121 1.57 -18.32 -8.53
CA LEU A 121 1.01 -18.91 -9.74
C LEU A 121 2.14 -19.50 -10.59
N GLU A 122 1.91 -20.69 -11.18
CA GLU A 122 2.89 -21.42 -12.01
C GLU A 122 3.42 -20.61 -13.20
N SER A 123 2.70 -19.56 -13.63
CA SER A 123 3.13 -18.68 -14.72
C SER A 123 4.33 -17.80 -14.36
N SER A 124 4.70 -17.72 -13.07
CA SER A 124 5.87 -16.96 -12.65
C SER A 124 7.15 -17.75 -12.89
N LYS A 125 7.84 -17.44 -13.99
CA LYS A 125 9.11 -18.05 -14.40
C LYS A 125 10.32 -17.64 -13.54
N ASN A 126 10.10 -16.93 -12.43
CA ASN A 126 11.17 -16.23 -11.74
C ASN A 126 12.00 -17.07 -10.78
N GLY A 127 11.70 -18.37 -10.63
CA GLY A 127 12.29 -19.18 -9.58
C GLY A 127 11.82 -18.58 -8.25
N HIS A 128 10.85 -19.21 -7.62
CA HIS A 128 10.42 -18.76 -6.30
C HIS A 128 10.87 -19.81 -5.31
N THR A 129 11.25 -19.34 -4.11
CA THR A 129 11.68 -20.25 -3.05
C THR A 129 10.58 -21.25 -2.65
N PHE A 130 9.31 -20.92 -2.93
CA PHE A 130 8.18 -21.83 -2.81
C PHE A 130 7.12 -21.57 -3.86
N ARG A 131 6.35 -22.62 -4.21
CA ARG A 131 5.12 -22.46 -5.00
C ARG A 131 3.93 -22.08 -4.12
N LYS A 132 3.83 -22.67 -2.93
CA LYS A 132 2.80 -22.38 -1.94
C LYS A 132 3.43 -22.42 -0.56
N ALA A 133 3.14 -21.44 0.28
CA ALA A 133 3.56 -21.43 1.67
C ALA A 133 2.48 -20.82 2.57
N GLU A 134 2.31 -21.41 3.74
CA GLU A 134 1.40 -20.89 4.77
C GLU A 134 2.19 -20.09 5.80
N PHE A 135 1.87 -18.80 5.87
CA PHE A 135 2.47 -17.86 6.78
C PHE A 135 1.56 -17.62 7.98
N GLN A 136 2.19 -17.54 9.15
CA GLN A 136 1.60 -17.08 10.40
C GLN A 136 2.16 -15.70 10.73
N ALA A 137 1.30 -14.83 11.24
CA ALA A 137 1.66 -13.49 11.61
C ALA A 137 1.97 -13.36 13.10
N PHE A 138 3.05 -12.66 13.42
CA PHE A 138 3.38 -12.30 14.79
C PHE A 138 3.74 -10.81 14.87
N LYS A 139 3.26 -10.17 15.92
CA LYS A 139 3.57 -8.78 16.25
C LYS A 139 4.69 -8.73 17.26
N TYR A 140 5.72 -7.98 16.91
CA TYR A 140 6.77 -7.53 17.79
C TYR A 140 6.71 -6.00 17.88
N LYS A 141 7.29 -5.41 18.93
CA LYS A 141 7.26 -3.97 19.27
C LYS A 141 6.81 -3.04 18.13
N SER A 142 7.63 -2.90 17.08
CA SER A 142 7.41 -2.02 15.92
C SER A 142 7.50 -2.75 14.58
N CYS A 143 7.28 -4.07 14.57
CA CYS A 143 7.32 -4.90 13.35
C CYS A 143 6.29 -6.02 13.38
N TYR A 144 5.81 -6.37 12.20
CA TYR A 144 5.19 -7.66 11.96
C TYR A 144 6.21 -8.61 11.37
N ILE A 145 6.10 -9.89 11.71
CA ILE A 145 6.77 -10.96 10.98
C ILE A 145 5.73 -11.89 10.36
N LEU A 146 5.97 -12.28 9.12
CA LEU A 146 5.28 -13.38 8.46
C LEU A 146 6.23 -14.58 8.50
N LYS A 147 5.85 -15.64 9.21
CA LYS A 147 6.66 -16.83 9.37
C LYS A 147 6.00 -18.04 8.70
N ALA A 148 6.73 -18.71 7.83
CA ALA A 148 6.31 -19.97 7.22
C ALA A 148 7.30 -21.10 7.54
N SER A 149 6.85 -22.33 7.40
CA SER A 149 7.71 -23.52 7.44
C SER A 149 7.33 -24.44 6.30
N LEU A 150 8.30 -24.79 5.46
CA LEU A 150 8.11 -25.61 4.26
C LEU A 150 9.30 -26.55 4.13
N ASN A 151 9.05 -27.85 3.94
CA ASN A 151 10.10 -28.86 3.72
C ASN A 151 11.22 -28.84 4.78
N ASN A 152 10.86 -28.69 6.06
CA ASN A 152 11.79 -28.51 7.20
C ASN A 152 12.64 -27.24 7.19
N GLU A 153 12.45 -26.34 6.22
CA GLU A 153 13.03 -25.00 6.22
C GLU A 153 12.03 -23.99 6.82
N CYS A 154 12.57 -22.96 7.47
CA CYS A 154 11.79 -21.87 8.05
C CYS A 154 12.09 -20.57 7.30
N PHE A 155 11.04 -19.80 7.00
CA PHE A 155 11.12 -18.50 6.32
C PHE A 155 10.48 -17.41 7.17
N ILE A 156 11.12 -16.24 7.23
CA ILE A 156 10.61 -15.06 7.93
C ILE A 156 10.69 -13.85 7.01
N ILE A 157 9.56 -13.15 6.83
CA ILE A 157 9.52 -11.83 6.22
C ILE A 157 9.27 -10.81 7.33
N VAL A 158 10.17 -9.85 7.50
CA VAL A 158 10.04 -8.79 8.51
C VAL A 158 9.51 -7.53 7.84
N VAL A 159 8.35 -7.06 8.33
CA VAL A 159 7.66 -5.87 7.81
C VAL A 159 7.50 -4.85 8.93
N PRO A 160 8.24 -3.72 8.90
CA PRO A 160 8.14 -2.70 9.94
C PRO A 160 6.82 -1.94 9.90
N THR A 161 6.36 -1.50 11.07
CA THR A 161 5.12 -0.72 11.22
C THR A 161 5.34 0.78 11.11
N SER A 162 6.58 1.25 11.31
CA SER A 162 7.01 2.65 11.24
C SER A 162 8.22 2.82 10.31
N SER A 163 8.36 4.01 9.73
CA SER A 163 9.52 4.46 8.96
C SER A 163 10.79 4.71 9.78
N ASP A 164 10.69 4.64 11.11
CA ASP A 164 11.83 4.79 12.02
C ASP A 164 12.59 3.49 12.25
N VAL A 165 12.01 2.36 11.79
CA VAL A 165 12.64 1.05 11.87
C VAL A 165 13.29 0.75 10.54
N SER A 166 14.62 0.65 10.57
CA SER A 166 15.42 0.38 9.37
C SER A 166 15.93 -1.07 9.34
N ARG A 167 16.02 -1.73 10.50
CA ARG A 167 16.58 -3.07 10.62
C ARG A 167 15.68 -4.00 11.43
N ALA A 168 15.53 -5.24 10.95
CA ALA A 168 14.75 -6.29 11.62
C ALA A 168 15.17 -6.49 13.09
N ASN A 169 16.46 -6.38 13.42
CA ASN A 169 16.95 -6.62 14.77
C ASN A 169 16.63 -5.48 15.76
N GLU A 170 16.14 -4.32 15.29
CA GLU A 170 15.64 -3.24 16.14
C GLU A 170 14.30 -3.62 16.79
N CYS A 171 13.55 -4.53 16.15
CA CYS A 171 12.21 -4.92 16.57
C CYS A 171 12.04 -6.42 16.84
N VAL A 172 12.84 -7.29 16.23
CA VAL A 172 12.78 -8.76 16.39
C VAL A 172 14.11 -9.28 16.97
N PRO A 173 14.09 -10.10 18.04
CA PRO A 173 15.32 -10.65 18.62
C PRO A 173 16.14 -11.45 17.59
N GLN A 174 17.46 -11.19 17.49
CA GLN A 174 18.36 -11.90 16.57
C GLN A 174 18.33 -13.43 16.77
N THR A 175 18.15 -13.90 18.00
CA THR A 175 18.03 -15.33 18.34
C THR A 175 16.82 -16.01 17.71
N LYS A 176 15.81 -15.24 17.29
CA LYS A 176 14.65 -15.72 16.54
C LYS A 176 14.90 -15.67 15.03
N LEU A 177 15.53 -14.60 14.54
CA LEU A 177 15.86 -14.42 13.11
C LEU A 177 16.87 -15.46 12.61
N LEU A 178 17.96 -15.71 13.34
CA LEU A 178 19.05 -16.60 12.92
C LEU A 178 18.65 -18.09 12.82
N LYS A 179 17.47 -18.46 13.33
CA LYS A 179 16.95 -19.84 13.23
C LYS A 179 16.24 -20.12 11.90
N CYS A 180 16.00 -19.10 11.09
CA CYS A 180 15.25 -19.18 9.85
C CYS A 180 15.98 -18.43 8.73
N LYS A 181 15.66 -18.77 7.48
CA LYS A 181 15.95 -17.87 6.36
C LYS A 181 15.05 -16.65 6.52
N TYR A 182 15.58 -15.44 6.42
CA TYR A 182 14.77 -14.24 6.57
C TYR A 182 15.16 -13.11 5.65
N GLU A 183 14.16 -12.30 5.38
CA GLU A 183 14.28 -11.04 4.66
C GLU A 183 13.83 -9.89 5.53
N ASN A 184 14.59 -8.81 5.46
CA ASN A 184 14.24 -7.56 6.09
C ASN A 184 13.86 -6.51 5.06
N TYR A 185 12.79 -5.79 5.36
CA TYR A 185 12.35 -4.65 4.59
C TYR A 185 12.33 -3.39 5.45
N GLU A 186 12.42 -2.23 4.82
CA GLU A 186 12.18 -0.93 5.44
C GLU A 186 10.98 -0.25 4.77
N VAL A 187 10.28 0.63 5.49
CA VAL A 187 9.24 1.46 4.85
C VAL A 187 9.92 2.38 3.83
N SER A 188 9.47 2.29 2.58
CA SER A 188 10.04 3.03 1.46
C SER A 188 9.77 4.53 1.58
N LYS A 189 10.80 5.28 1.98
CA LYS A 189 10.83 6.75 1.91
C LYS A 189 11.04 7.20 0.46
N ASP A 190 11.91 6.50 -0.24
CA ASP A 190 12.27 6.76 -1.64
C ASP A 190 11.85 5.59 -2.53
N LEU A 191 11.16 5.89 -3.63
CA LEU A 191 10.67 4.92 -4.62
C LEU A 191 11.77 4.43 -5.56
N LYS A 192 12.96 4.11 -5.07
CA LYS A 192 14.16 3.87 -5.91
C LYS A 192 13.98 2.76 -6.97
N CYS A 193 13.12 1.79 -6.70
CA CYS A 193 12.79 0.73 -7.66
C CYS A 193 11.84 1.18 -8.78
N LEU A 194 11.07 2.24 -8.53
CA LEU A 194 10.10 2.83 -9.44
C LEU A 194 10.75 4.06 -10.08
N GLU A 195 11.02 3.99 -11.38
CA GLU A 195 11.47 5.21 -12.09
C GLU A 195 10.29 6.17 -12.19
N TYR A 196 10.46 7.37 -11.62
CA TYR A 196 9.43 8.40 -11.60
C TYR A 196 9.85 9.73 -12.22
N GLU A 197 8.89 10.36 -12.89
CA GLU A 197 8.99 11.72 -13.41
C GLU A 197 8.25 12.65 -12.46
N GLU A 198 8.97 13.61 -11.86
CA GLU A 198 8.30 14.70 -11.17
C GLU A 198 7.86 15.73 -12.19
N VAL A 199 6.56 15.97 -12.24
CA VAL A 199 5.96 16.95 -13.14
C VAL A 199 5.46 18.13 -12.33
N TYR A 200 5.86 19.32 -12.76
CA TYR A 200 5.52 20.56 -12.11
C TYR A 200 4.62 21.37 -13.03
N LYS A 201 3.56 21.94 -12.46
CA LYS A 201 2.82 22.97 -13.17
C LYS A 201 3.72 24.21 -13.19
N ALA A 202 4.06 24.71 -14.38
CA ALA A 202 4.73 25.99 -14.50
C ALA A 202 3.90 27.05 -13.76
N HIS A 203 4.55 27.88 -12.93
CA HIS A 203 3.88 29.04 -12.37
C HIS A 203 3.35 29.89 -13.52
N GLU A 204 2.03 29.95 -13.65
CA GLU A 204 1.41 30.96 -14.50
C GLU A 204 1.91 32.31 -13.96
N ALA A 205 2.74 33.01 -14.74
CA ALA A 205 3.04 34.42 -14.48
C ALA A 205 1.71 35.15 -14.26
N PRO A 206 1.63 36.18 -13.40
CA PRO A 206 0.40 36.92 -13.16
C PRO A 206 -0.04 37.61 -14.46
N GLY A 207 -0.77 36.85 -15.26
CA GLY A 207 -1.24 37.18 -16.58
C GLY A 207 -2.73 37.44 -16.47
N VAL A 208 -3.09 38.65 -16.88
CA VAL A 208 -4.42 39.21 -17.18
C VAL A 208 -5.54 38.15 -17.20
N PRO A 209 -6.66 38.36 -16.47
CA PRO A 209 -7.74 37.38 -16.37
C PRO A 209 -8.28 37.03 -17.76
N ASN A 210 -7.91 35.85 -18.25
CA ASN A 210 -8.51 35.30 -19.45
C ASN A 210 -9.98 35.03 -19.14
N SER A 211 -10.82 35.86 -19.73
CA SER A 211 -12.27 35.80 -19.67
C SER A 211 -12.76 34.60 -20.47
N ALA A 212 -12.55 33.39 -19.94
CA ALA A 212 -13.34 32.24 -20.35
C ALA A 212 -14.78 32.45 -19.84
N PRO A 213 -15.82 32.07 -20.60
CA PRO A 213 -17.19 32.39 -20.26
C PRO A 213 -17.49 31.81 -18.89
N LYS A 214 -17.88 32.72 -17.99
CA LYS A 214 -18.43 32.45 -16.68
C LYS A 214 -19.58 31.48 -16.89
N VAL A 215 -19.39 30.20 -16.60
CA VAL A 215 -20.50 29.23 -16.53
C VAL A 215 -21.29 29.60 -15.28
N VAL A 216 -22.14 30.59 -15.44
CA VAL A 216 -23.09 31.05 -14.45
C VAL A 216 -24.23 30.04 -14.47
N ASN A 217 -24.26 29.18 -13.44
CA ASN A 217 -25.45 28.70 -12.70
C ASN A 217 -25.18 27.39 -11.93
N GLU A 218 -24.09 27.27 -11.16
CA GLU A 218 -23.92 26.08 -10.27
C GLU A 218 -24.57 26.27 -8.88
N ALA A 219 -24.89 27.50 -8.46
CA ALA A 219 -25.48 27.80 -7.16
C ALA A 219 -27.02 27.86 -7.15
N THR A 220 -27.67 27.77 -8.31
CA THR A 220 -29.13 27.96 -8.51
C THR A 220 -29.78 26.81 -9.25
N ALA A 221 -29.20 25.61 -9.20
CA ALA A 221 -29.87 24.41 -9.69
C ALA A 221 -31.14 24.18 -8.85
N GLN A 222 -32.32 24.34 -9.48
CA GLN A 222 -33.59 23.94 -8.88
C GLN A 222 -33.52 22.45 -8.54
N ILE A 223 -34.05 22.09 -7.37
CA ILE A 223 -34.17 20.67 -6.97
C ILE A 223 -35.00 19.99 -8.07
N PRO A 224 -34.44 19.00 -8.79
CA PRO A 224 -35.18 18.27 -9.80
C PRO A 224 -36.37 17.54 -9.16
N SER A 225 -37.38 17.17 -9.94
CA SER A 225 -38.39 16.22 -9.45
C SER A 225 -37.72 14.93 -8.97
N ASP A 226 -38.33 14.22 -8.02
CA ASP A 226 -37.77 13.03 -7.35
C ASP A 226 -37.20 11.96 -8.30
N ASP A 227 -37.66 11.90 -9.55
CA ASP A 227 -37.25 10.90 -10.55
C ASP A 227 -35.99 11.26 -11.37
N THR A 228 -35.44 12.47 -11.28
CA THR A 228 -34.26 12.87 -12.06
C THR A 228 -33.00 12.88 -11.18
N PRO A 229 -31.95 12.10 -11.53
CA PRO A 229 -30.69 12.17 -10.81
C PRO A 229 -30.17 13.61 -10.77
N LEU A 230 -29.65 14.03 -9.62
CA LEU A 230 -28.99 15.32 -9.46
C LEU A 230 -27.86 15.45 -10.48
N ASP A 231 -27.60 16.66 -10.98
CA ASP A 231 -26.42 16.91 -11.80
C ASP A 231 -25.15 16.45 -11.06
N GLU A 232 -24.17 15.89 -11.78
CA GLU A 232 -22.96 15.35 -11.16
C GLU A 232 -22.14 16.42 -10.43
N ARG A 233 -22.40 17.72 -10.65
CA ARG A 233 -21.80 18.86 -9.95
C ARG A 233 -22.79 19.55 -9.02
N HIS A 234 -23.92 18.92 -8.67
CA HIS A 234 -24.89 19.56 -7.79
C HIS A 234 -24.31 19.80 -6.37
N HIS A 235 -24.58 20.97 -5.79
CA HIS A 235 -24.01 21.38 -4.50
C HIS A 235 -24.35 20.42 -3.35
N LEU A 236 -25.52 19.76 -3.38
CA LEU A 236 -25.90 18.75 -2.39
C LEU A 236 -24.97 17.52 -2.40
N LEU A 237 -24.31 17.23 -3.52
CA LEU A 237 -23.38 16.13 -3.67
C LEU A 237 -21.98 16.45 -3.12
N GLN A 238 -21.67 17.71 -2.79
CA GLN A 238 -20.31 18.15 -2.43
C GLN A 238 -19.65 17.32 -1.33
N ARG A 239 -20.43 16.76 -0.38
CA ARG A 239 -19.91 15.87 0.66
C ARG A 239 -19.28 14.60 0.04
N TYR A 240 -19.88 14.06 -1.00
CA TYR A 240 -19.37 12.88 -1.70
C TYR A 240 -18.31 13.22 -2.75
N GLN A 241 -17.87 14.46 -2.82
CA GLN A 241 -16.94 14.92 -3.85
C GLN A 241 -15.60 15.35 -3.27
N ASP A 242 -15.34 15.06 -2.00
CA ASP A 242 -14.10 15.43 -1.33
C ASP A 242 -12.92 14.59 -1.85
N PHE A 243 -12.11 15.19 -2.73
CA PHE A 243 -11.04 14.52 -3.46
C PHE A 243 -9.96 13.96 -2.52
N PRO A 244 -9.34 14.75 -1.61
CA PRO A 244 -8.43 14.19 -0.61
C PRO A 244 -9.00 12.98 0.13
N ARG A 245 -10.25 13.08 0.64
CA ARG A 245 -10.86 11.96 1.39
C ARG A 245 -11.06 10.72 0.53
N GLY A 246 -11.37 10.89 -0.75
CA GLY A 246 -11.48 9.80 -1.69
C GLY A 246 -10.16 9.09 -2.02
N LEU A 247 -9.02 9.63 -1.58
CA LEU A 247 -7.69 9.06 -1.79
C LEU A 247 -7.01 8.58 -0.49
N LEU A 248 -7.54 8.92 0.70
CA LEU A 248 -6.86 8.72 1.99
C LEU A 248 -6.69 7.26 2.43
N PHE A 249 -7.41 6.32 1.82
CA PHE A 249 -7.42 4.92 2.23
C PHE A 249 -6.37 4.05 1.54
N GLY A 250 -5.43 4.67 0.80
CA GLY A 250 -4.22 4.00 0.32
C GLY A 250 -4.09 4.03 -1.21
N THR A 251 -3.90 2.86 -1.80
CA THR A 251 -3.64 2.69 -3.22
C THR A 251 -4.94 2.40 -3.96
N LEU A 252 -5.25 3.24 -4.94
CA LEU A 252 -6.43 3.14 -5.80
C LEU A 252 -6.05 2.62 -7.17
N GLN A 253 -6.78 1.65 -7.71
CA GLN A 253 -6.52 1.06 -9.02
C GLN A 253 -7.68 1.32 -9.97
N LEU A 254 -7.38 1.52 -11.25
CA LEU A 254 -8.39 1.73 -12.28
C LEU A 254 -9.20 0.46 -12.49
N VAL A 255 -10.52 0.59 -12.50
CA VAL A 255 -11.46 -0.50 -12.75
C VAL A 255 -12.23 -0.23 -14.04
N TYR A 256 -12.85 0.93 -14.19
CA TYR A 256 -13.60 1.32 -15.40
C TYR A 256 -13.05 2.60 -16.02
N SER A 257 -13.03 2.64 -17.34
CA SER A 257 -12.71 3.81 -18.15
C SER A 257 -13.77 3.99 -19.23
N SER A 258 -14.22 5.23 -19.43
CA SER A 258 -15.07 5.59 -20.57
C SER A 258 -14.29 5.72 -21.88
N LEU A 259 -12.96 5.62 -21.84
CA LEU A 259 -12.07 5.68 -22.99
C LEU A 259 -11.38 4.31 -23.20
N GLU A 260 -11.65 3.69 -24.35
CA GLU A 260 -11.16 2.35 -24.70
C GLU A 260 -9.65 2.31 -24.93
N GLU A 261 -9.15 3.25 -25.73
CA GLU A 261 -7.73 3.41 -26.05
C GLU A 261 -7.26 4.76 -25.51
N ASP A 262 -6.45 4.70 -24.44
CA ASP A 262 -5.87 5.86 -23.78
C ASP A 262 -4.35 5.67 -23.72
N PRO A 263 -3.56 6.50 -24.43
CA PRO A 263 -2.10 6.39 -24.44
C PRO A 263 -1.47 6.84 -23.11
N SER A 264 -2.19 7.56 -22.25
CA SER A 264 -1.71 8.11 -20.98
C SER A 264 -2.62 7.70 -19.81
N ARG A 265 -3.15 6.47 -19.85
CA ARG A 265 -4.05 5.94 -18.85
C ARG A 265 -3.42 5.94 -17.48
N ILE A 266 -4.14 6.43 -16.48
CA ILE A 266 -3.74 6.30 -15.08
C ILE A 266 -4.30 4.98 -14.56
N CYS A 267 -3.41 4.04 -14.27
CA CYS A 267 -3.78 2.71 -13.82
C CYS A 267 -3.82 2.59 -12.30
N MET A 268 -3.11 3.46 -11.60
CA MET A 268 -3.07 3.47 -10.14
C MET A 268 -2.80 4.87 -9.60
N PHE A 269 -3.49 5.25 -8.53
CA PHE A 269 -3.17 6.41 -7.70
C PHE A 269 -2.63 5.95 -6.35
N MET A 270 -1.62 6.66 -5.85
CA MET A 270 -1.17 6.58 -4.48
C MET A 270 -1.05 7.99 -3.92
N TYR A 271 -1.78 8.26 -2.86
CA TYR A 271 -1.81 9.59 -2.24
C TYR A 271 -0.91 9.64 -1.00
N ARG A 272 0.00 10.63 -0.97
CA ARG A 272 0.92 10.87 0.14
C ARG A 272 0.66 12.27 0.72
N PRO A 273 -0.28 12.41 1.68
CA PRO A 273 -0.72 13.71 2.18
C PRO A 273 0.37 14.52 2.90
N ASN A 274 1.38 13.84 3.47
CA ASN A 274 2.42 14.47 4.29
C ASN A 274 3.76 14.62 3.56
N GLU A 275 3.83 14.32 2.27
CA GLU A 275 5.03 14.53 1.47
C GLU A 275 5.16 16.01 1.12
N ASN A 276 6.35 16.61 1.20
CA ASN A 276 6.51 18.02 0.87
C ASN A 276 6.19 18.29 -0.62
N PRO A 277 5.40 19.33 -0.97
CA PRO A 277 4.94 20.42 -0.10
C PRO A 277 3.75 20.05 0.82
N PRO A 278 3.73 20.54 2.07
CA PRO A 278 2.94 19.96 3.16
C PRO A 278 1.44 20.27 3.15
N GLU A 279 0.95 21.20 2.32
CA GLU A 279 -0.47 21.62 2.39
C GLU A 279 -1.41 20.47 2.06
N HIS A 280 -1.07 19.72 1.00
CA HIS A 280 -1.90 18.64 0.50
C HIS A 280 -1.10 17.45 -0.01
N GLY A 281 0.22 17.47 0.01
CA GLY A 281 1.06 16.32 -0.32
C GLY A 281 1.27 16.09 -1.81
N LYS A 282 1.61 14.85 -2.18
CA LYS A 282 1.84 14.44 -3.57
C LYS A 282 0.92 13.31 -4.01
N LEU A 283 0.60 13.30 -5.30
CA LEU A 283 0.03 12.16 -6.00
C LEU A 283 1.12 11.43 -6.76
N HIS A 284 1.19 10.12 -6.55
CA HIS A 284 2.01 9.21 -7.32
C HIS A 284 1.08 8.39 -8.20
N MET A 285 1.30 8.44 -9.51
CA MET A 285 0.39 7.89 -10.51
C MET A 285 1.13 6.89 -11.37
N LEU A 286 0.70 5.64 -11.39
CA LEU A 286 1.18 4.66 -12.36
C LEU A 286 0.43 4.88 -13.66
N THR A 287 1.15 5.15 -14.74
CA THR A 287 0.53 5.49 -16.02
C THR A 287 1.09 4.65 -17.17
N THR A 288 0.33 4.54 -18.25
CA THR A 288 0.79 3.95 -19.52
C THR A 288 1.55 4.96 -20.40
N TYR A 289 1.73 6.20 -19.93
CA TYR A 289 2.34 7.27 -20.71
C TYR A 289 3.81 6.93 -21.01
N ASN A 290 4.14 6.90 -22.29
CA ASN A 290 5.42 6.41 -22.78
C ASN A 290 6.48 7.51 -22.68
N ASN A 291 7.61 7.23 -22.01
CA ASN A 291 8.98 7.68 -22.34
C ASN A 291 9.96 7.46 -21.17
N GLN A 292 10.18 6.21 -20.75
CA GLN A 292 11.17 5.76 -19.74
C GLN A 292 10.67 5.69 -18.29
N LYS A 293 9.63 6.45 -17.89
CA LYS A 293 9.18 6.47 -16.48
C LYS A 293 7.68 6.20 -16.37
N ASP A 294 7.35 5.11 -15.69
CA ASP A 294 5.97 4.62 -15.58
C ASP A 294 5.21 5.26 -14.41
N PHE A 295 5.94 5.90 -13.49
CA PHE A 295 5.33 6.67 -12.40
C PHE A 295 5.47 8.16 -12.66
N ILE A 296 4.36 8.87 -12.54
CA ILE A 296 4.32 10.33 -12.57
C ILE A 296 4.02 10.80 -11.15
N VAL A 297 4.84 11.71 -10.66
CA VAL A 297 4.68 12.33 -9.34
C VAL A 297 4.36 13.80 -9.54
N GLN A 298 3.27 14.26 -8.94
CA GLN A 298 2.89 15.67 -8.95
C GLN A 298 2.50 16.13 -7.56
N ASP A 299 2.68 17.43 -7.32
CA ASP A 299 2.09 18.06 -6.14
C ASP A 299 0.57 18.05 -6.24
N PHE A 300 -0.08 17.72 -5.15
CA PHE A 300 -1.54 17.66 -5.09
C PHE A 300 -2.10 19.00 -4.64
N HIS A 301 -2.86 19.67 -5.50
CA HIS A 301 -3.48 20.96 -5.19
C HIS A 301 -5.01 20.91 -5.38
N PRO A 302 -5.72 20.21 -4.49
CA PRO A 302 -7.17 20.09 -4.54
C PRO A 302 -7.85 21.42 -4.16
N LYS A 303 -8.89 21.79 -4.88
CA LYS A 303 -9.61 23.07 -4.75
C LYS A 303 -11.09 22.84 -4.52
N THR A 304 -11.71 23.75 -3.78
CA THR A 304 -13.17 23.86 -3.70
C THR A 304 -13.69 24.51 -4.97
N ALA A 305 -14.78 24.00 -5.54
CA ALA A 305 -15.47 24.68 -6.63
C ALA A 305 -16.16 25.97 -6.16
N ASP A 306 -16.30 26.94 -7.07
CA ASP A 306 -16.88 28.24 -6.74
C ASP A 306 -18.31 28.08 -6.18
N GLY A 307 -18.64 28.88 -5.16
CA GLY A 307 -19.96 28.83 -4.51
C GLY A 307 -20.22 27.59 -3.64
N ARG A 308 -19.22 26.73 -3.40
CA ARG A 308 -19.36 25.55 -2.55
C ARG A 308 -18.76 25.73 -1.15
N ASN A 309 -19.12 24.81 -0.26
CA ASN A 309 -18.55 24.78 1.08
C ASN A 309 -17.04 24.47 1.00
N THR A 310 -16.23 25.38 1.55
CA THR A 310 -14.76 25.33 1.55
C THR A 310 -14.18 24.11 2.27
N ALA A 311 -14.99 23.42 3.07
CA ALA A 311 -14.66 22.15 3.71
C ALA A 311 -14.46 21.00 2.73
N TYR A 312 -14.99 21.09 1.49
CA TYR A 312 -14.86 20.04 0.48
C TYR A 312 -14.01 20.52 -0.69
N LYS A 313 -12.97 19.76 -1.03
CA LYS A 313 -12.13 20.02 -2.20
C LYS A 313 -12.59 19.11 -3.34
N THR A 314 -13.37 19.65 -4.28
CA THR A 314 -14.13 18.87 -5.27
C THR A 314 -13.39 18.59 -6.57
N LYS A 315 -12.28 19.29 -6.80
CA LYS A 315 -11.50 19.18 -8.04
C LYS A 315 -10.01 19.34 -7.82
N ALA A 316 -9.20 18.80 -8.71
CA ALA A 316 -7.76 19.04 -8.76
C ALA A 316 -7.28 18.99 -10.21
N GLN A 317 -6.09 19.51 -10.48
CA GLN A 317 -5.45 19.32 -11.77
C GLN A 317 -4.63 18.02 -11.77
N ILE A 318 -4.82 17.19 -12.78
CA ILE A 318 -4.13 15.89 -12.94
C ILE A 318 -3.34 15.92 -14.24
N TYR A 319 -2.07 15.54 -14.17
CA TYR A 319 -1.20 15.44 -15.32
C TYR A 319 -1.57 14.23 -16.19
N ARG A 320 -1.81 14.46 -17.48
CA ARG A 320 -2.00 13.43 -18.51
C ARG A 320 -1.39 13.90 -19.81
N ASN A 321 -0.71 13.01 -20.52
CA ASN A 321 -0.23 13.25 -21.89
C ASN A 321 0.47 14.61 -22.09
N GLY A 322 1.40 14.96 -21.19
CA GLY A 322 2.16 16.21 -21.29
C GLY A 322 1.49 17.46 -20.69
N LYS A 323 0.25 17.38 -20.19
CA LYS A 323 -0.53 18.56 -19.75
C LYS A 323 -1.31 18.29 -18.46
N PHE A 324 -1.60 19.36 -17.73
CA PHE A 324 -2.48 19.31 -16.56
C PHE A 324 -3.93 19.57 -16.97
N TYR A 325 -4.83 18.66 -16.63
CA TYR A 325 -6.26 18.76 -16.89
C TYR A 325 -7.04 18.90 -15.59
N GLU A 326 -8.06 19.77 -15.58
CA GLU A 326 -8.98 19.85 -14.45
C GLU A 326 -9.81 18.57 -14.37
N THR A 327 -9.72 17.91 -13.22
CA THR A 327 -10.40 16.66 -12.90
C THR A 327 -11.31 16.89 -11.70
N TRP A 328 -12.55 16.45 -11.83
CA TRP A 328 -13.61 16.58 -10.84
C TRP A 328 -13.94 15.23 -10.22
N VAL A 329 -14.26 15.23 -8.93
CA VAL A 329 -14.82 14.05 -8.29
C VAL A 329 -16.32 14.05 -8.55
N ILE A 330 -16.83 13.01 -9.23
CA ILE A 330 -18.27 12.76 -9.34
C ILE A 330 -18.76 12.23 -7.99
N PHE A 331 -18.07 11.21 -7.47
CA PHE A 331 -18.43 10.56 -6.23
C PHE A 331 -17.22 9.83 -5.62
N THR A 332 -17.17 9.83 -4.29
CA THR A 332 -16.37 8.92 -3.49
C THR A 332 -17.21 8.43 -2.33
N ASP A 333 -17.08 7.14 -2.01
CA ASP A 333 -17.62 6.57 -0.78
C ASP A 333 -16.75 6.90 0.45
N ARG A 334 -15.61 7.59 0.21
CA ARG A 334 -14.57 7.95 1.19
C ARG A 334 -13.92 6.74 1.88
N LYS A 335 -14.05 5.56 1.29
CA LYS A 335 -13.61 4.29 1.89
C LYS A 335 -12.86 3.40 0.91
N ARG A 336 -13.41 3.20 -0.30
CA ARG A 336 -12.94 2.19 -1.25
C ARG A 336 -12.98 2.63 -2.69
N CYS A 337 -13.70 3.69 -3.05
CA CYS A 337 -13.82 4.07 -4.44
C CYS A 337 -13.82 5.59 -4.64
N THR A 338 -13.41 5.98 -5.84
CA THR A 338 -13.53 7.35 -6.33
C THR A 338 -13.83 7.31 -7.83
N ILE A 339 -14.81 8.10 -8.26
CA ILE A 339 -15.19 8.30 -9.65
C ILE A 339 -14.76 9.70 -10.05
N LEU A 340 -13.97 9.78 -11.13
CA LEU A 340 -13.39 11.01 -11.62
C LEU A 340 -13.92 11.36 -13.01
N ARG A 341 -14.16 12.65 -13.25
CA ARG A 341 -14.44 13.23 -14.58
C ARG A 341 -13.31 14.17 -14.97
N THR A 342 -12.78 14.03 -16.17
CA THR A 342 -11.77 14.94 -16.74
C THR A 342 -12.31 15.57 -18.03
N PRO A 343 -13.13 16.64 -17.95
CA PRO A 343 -13.82 17.21 -19.11
C PRO A 343 -12.87 17.61 -20.26
N GLY A 344 -11.74 18.23 -19.90
CA GLY A 344 -10.74 18.68 -20.87
C GLY A 344 -9.95 17.56 -21.54
N TYR A 345 -10.14 16.31 -21.13
CA TYR A 345 -9.46 15.14 -21.66
C TYR A 345 -10.51 14.10 -22.08
N HIS A 346 -11.08 14.27 -23.28
CA HIS A 346 -12.08 13.37 -23.87
C HIS A 346 -13.35 13.16 -23.03
N ASP A 347 -13.70 14.12 -22.17
CA ASP A 347 -14.76 13.95 -21.16
C ASP A 347 -14.61 12.65 -20.35
N LEU A 348 -13.36 12.24 -20.10
CA LEU A 348 -13.00 10.95 -19.54
C LEU A 348 -13.66 10.76 -18.17
N CYS A 349 -14.37 9.65 -18.01
CA CYS A 349 -14.87 9.18 -16.73
C CYS A 349 -14.24 7.84 -16.33
N GLU A 350 -13.69 7.82 -15.12
CA GLU A 350 -12.96 6.68 -14.58
C GLU A 350 -13.44 6.32 -13.18
N LEU A 351 -13.54 5.02 -12.91
CA LEU A 351 -13.77 4.47 -11.58
C LEU A 351 -12.48 3.84 -11.06
N PHE A 352 -12.05 4.31 -9.90
CA PHE A 352 -10.92 3.75 -9.17
C PHE A 352 -11.40 3.08 -7.88
N THR A 353 -10.76 1.98 -7.50
CA THR A 353 -11.06 1.25 -6.26
C THR A 353 -9.80 0.86 -5.47
N ALA A 354 -9.87 0.84 -4.14
CA ALA A 354 -8.90 0.16 -3.29
C ALA A 354 -9.42 -1.24 -2.97
N GLY A 355 -8.79 -2.27 -3.55
CA GLY A 355 -9.16 -3.67 -3.35
C GLY A 355 -9.89 -4.29 -4.53
N HIS A 356 -10.98 -5.02 -4.27
CA HIS A 356 -11.61 -5.89 -5.26
C HIS A 356 -12.22 -5.10 -6.44
N ARG A 357 -11.95 -5.59 -7.66
CA ARG A 357 -12.23 -4.88 -8.93
C ARG A 357 -13.51 -5.35 -9.63
N THR A 358 -14.33 -6.09 -8.91
CA THR A 358 -15.61 -6.62 -9.43
C THR A 358 -16.76 -5.99 -8.68
N SER A 359 -17.93 -5.92 -9.33
CA SER A 359 -19.18 -5.48 -8.74
C SER A 359 -19.70 -6.52 -7.72
N GLY A 360 -19.06 -6.59 -6.56
CA GLY A 360 -19.54 -7.31 -5.38
C GLY A 360 -20.61 -6.51 -4.61
N SER A 361 -21.16 -7.11 -3.56
CA SER A 361 -22.29 -6.58 -2.78
C SER A 361 -22.07 -5.19 -2.17
N LEU A 362 -20.83 -4.79 -1.85
CA LEU A 362 -20.53 -3.55 -1.11
C LEU A 362 -19.97 -2.38 -1.93
N ASN A 363 -19.29 -2.62 -3.06
CA ASN A 363 -18.89 -1.54 -3.99
C ASN A 363 -19.98 -1.18 -5.00
N ASN A 364 -21.17 -1.80 -4.89
CA ASN A 364 -22.28 -1.63 -5.82
C ASN A 364 -22.67 -0.15 -6.01
N TYR A 365 -22.58 0.70 -4.98
CA TYR A 365 -22.88 2.13 -5.13
C TYR A 365 -21.95 2.84 -6.10
N CYS A 366 -20.65 2.54 -6.09
CA CYS A 366 -19.70 3.17 -6.99
C CYS A 366 -19.93 2.72 -8.44
N PHE A 367 -20.22 1.43 -8.63
CA PHE A 367 -20.56 0.89 -9.95
C PHE A 367 -21.90 1.43 -10.46
N PHE A 368 -22.91 1.53 -9.59
CA PHE A 368 -24.21 2.12 -9.89
C PHE A 368 -24.09 3.59 -10.24
N ILE A 369 -23.40 4.39 -9.42
CA ILE A 369 -23.18 5.82 -9.65
C ILE A 369 -22.37 6.04 -10.92
N TYR A 370 -21.37 5.20 -11.20
CA TYR A 370 -20.66 5.22 -12.48
C TYR A 370 -21.63 4.99 -13.64
N ALA A 371 -22.48 3.95 -13.58
CA ALA A 371 -23.45 3.68 -14.63
C ALA A 371 -24.45 4.84 -14.82
N MET A 372 -24.86 5.51 -13.75
CA MET A 372 -25.76 6.67 -13.82
C MET A 372 -25.11 7.87 -14.53
N TYR A 373 -23.88 8.25 -14.16
CA TYR A 373 -23.26 9.50 -14.66
C TYR A 373 -22.36 9.28 -15.89
N CYS A 374 -21.75 8.11 -15.99
CA CYS A 374 -20.71 7.80 -16.98
C CYS A 374 -21.12 6.75 -18.01
N LYS A 375 -22.32 6.16 -17.85
CA LYS A 375 -22.87 5.12 -18.73
C LYS A 375 -22.02 3.84 -18.70
N GLU A 376 -22.17 3.01 -19.73
CA GLU A 376 -21.38 1.78 -19.87
C GLU A 376 -19.90 2.11 -20.09
N PRO A 377 -18.97 1.50 -19.34
CA PRO A 377 -17.55 1.75 -19.53
C PRO A 377 -17.06 1.16 -20.86
N ALA A 378 -16.25 1.92 -21.58
CA ALA A 378 -15.61 1.46 -22.80
C ALA A 378 -14.52 0.40 -22.53
N LYS A 379 -13.88 0.45 -21.34
CA LYS A 379 -12.92 -0.57 -20.90
C LYS A 379 -13.10 -0.94 -19.43
N LYS A 380 -12.96 -2.23 -19.14
CA LYS A 380 -12.98 -2.80 -17.78
C LYS A 380 -11.65 -3.48 -17.49
N PHE A 381 -11.13 -3.30 -16.28
CA PHE A 381 -9.86 -3.84 -15.82
C PHE A 381 -10.10 -4.74 -14.60
N THR A 382 -9.65 -5.98 -14.70
CA THR A 382 -9.80 -7.01 -13.65
C THR A 382 -8.51 -7.24 -12.88
N SER A 383 -7.39 -6.75 -13.40
CA SER A 383 -6.09 -6.71 -12.77
C SER A 383 -5.34 -5.43 -13.17
N LEU A 384 -4.27 -5.06 -12.45
CA LEU A 384 -3.51 -3.86 -12.78
C LEU A 384 -2.56 -4.19 -13.94
N GLY A 385 -2.22 -5.47 -14.14
CA GLY A 385 -1.59 -5.95 -15.37
C GLY A 385 -2.47 -5.76 -16.62
N ASP A 386 -3.79 -5.74 -16.48
CA ASP A 386 -4.70 -5.46 -17.61
C ASP A 386 -4.60 -3.99 -18.06
N CYS A 387 -4.35 -3.08 -17.10
CA CYS A 387 -4.28 -1.65 -17.36
C CYS A 387 -2.87 -1.20 -17.73
N TRP A 388 -1.91 -1.61 -16.90
CA TRP A 388 -0.50 -1.32 -17.04
C TRP A 388 0.21 -2.65 -17.24
N PRO A 389 0.30 -3.12 -18.50
CA PRO A 389 0.91 -4.41 -18.77
C PRO A 389 2.38 -4.36 -18.32
N PRO A 390 2.86 -5.33 -17.52
CA PRO A 390 4.26 -5.40 -17.15
C PRO A 390 5.08 -5.37 -18.44
N ALA A 391 6.14 -4.55 -18.45
CA ALA A 391 7.03 -4.39 -19.59
C ALA A 391 7.27 -5.76 -20.23
N ARG A 392 6.82 -5.92 -21.49
CA ARG A 392 6.77 -7.19 -22.22
C ARG A 392 7.96 -8.03 -21.82
N GLN A 393 7.73 -9.13 -21.09
CA GLN A 393 8.79 -10.12 -20.92
C GLN A 393 9.26 -10.45 -22.34
N PRO A 394 10.56 -10.34 -22.65
CA PRO A 394 11.03 -10.80 -23.94
C PRO A 394 10.55 -12.25 -24.10
N ASN A 395 9.81 -12.51 -25.18
CA ASN A 395 9.43 -13.88 -25.51
C ASN A 395 10.70 -14.75 -25.48
N PRO A 396 10.61 -15.98 -24.94
CA PRO A 396 11.75 -16.88 -24.78
C PRO A 396 12.49 -17.14 -26.09
#